data_AF-A0A3N5K375-F1
#
_entry.id   AF-A0A3N5K375-F1
#
_cell.length_a   1.000
_cell.length_b   1.000
_cell.length_c   1.000
_cell.angle_alpha   90.00
_cell.angle_beta   90.00
_cell.angle_gamma   90.00
#
_symmetry.space_group_name_H-M   'P 1'
#
loop_
_entity.id
_entity.type
_entity.pdbx_description
1 polymer ?
#
loop_
_entity_poly.entity_id
_entity_poly.type
_entity_poly.pdbx_seq_one_letter_code
_entity_poly.pdbx_strand_id
1 'polypeptide(L)'
;GTMWTLLSLIHRTFPLRTCRSIAGRTRCLEYHLGRCQAPCEGLVTPQEYGETVEKVRLLLEGKDREVIGQLARQMQQASDRLEFERAARLRDQIESLRRAGEGQRAISSRGEDHDVFGVAQDGREAQVQLLVVRGGKLIGRDRFGFDDVPPGGAGGLLGALLPQYYLGAREIPRTVLASHVPP
;
A
#
# COMPACT_ATOMS: atom_id res chain seq x y z
N GLY A 1 -10.90 1.43 0.72
CA GLY A 1 -9.84 2.29 1.27
C GLY A 1 -8.47 1.65 1.08
N THR A 2 -7.44 2.47 0.96
CA THR A 2 -6.03 2.08 0.71
C THR A 2 -5.49 1.03 1.68
N MET A 3 -5.90 1.08 2.96
CA MET A 3 -5.50 0.12 4.00
C MET A 3 -5.97 -1.32 3.73
N TRP A 4 -7.21 -1.50 3.24
CA TRP A 4 -7.74 -2.83 2.90
C TRP A 4 -7.00 -3.47 1.71
N THR A 5 -6.58 -2.64 0.75
CA THR A 5 -5.81 -3.10 -0.42
C THR A 5 -4.42 -3.59 -0.01
N LEU A 6 -3.74 -2.90 0.91
CA LEU A 6 -2.43 -3.30 1.41
C LEU A 6 -2.52 -4.58 2.26
N LEU A 7 -3.53 -4.70 3.12
CA LEU A 7 -3.73 -5.90 3.92
C LEU A 7 -4.04 -7.14 3.05
N SER A 8 -4.87 -6.96 2.02
CA SER A 8 -5.17 -8.01 1.03
C SER A 8 -3.92 -8.44 0.25
N LEU A 9 -3.06 -7.49 -0.12
CA LEU A 9 -1.77 -7.77 -0.75
C LEU A 9 -0.86 -8.59 0.17
N ILE A 10 -0.74 -8.19 1.43
CA ILE A 10 0.10 -8.87 2.42
C ILE A 10 -0.36 -10.33 2.56
N HIS A 11 -1.66 -10.57 2.76
CA HIS A 11 -2.20 -11.93 2.91
C HIS A 11 -2.07 -12.79 1.66
N ARG A 12 -2.03 -12.19 0.47
CA ARG A 12 -1.83 -12.95 -0.78
C ARG A 12 -0.35 -13.22 -1.08
N THR A 13 0.54 -12.35 -0.60
CA THR A 13 1.97 -12.38 -0.96
C THR A 13 2.78 -13.13 0.09
N PHE A 14 2.51 -12.92 1.38
CA PHE A 14 3.26 -13.53 2.46
C PHE A 14 2.43 -14.63 3.14
N PRO A 15 2.98 -15.85 3.29
CA PRO A 15 2.26 -16.97 3.90
C PRO A 15 2.18 -16.84 5.43
N LEU A 16 1.45 -15.83 5.89
CA LEU A 16 1.22 -15.54 7.30
C LEU A 16 0.04 -16.32 7.85
N ARG A 17 0.10 -16.62 9.15
CA ARG A 17 -1.04 -17.22 9.84
C ARG A 17 -2.15 -16.19 10.03
N THR A 18 -3.33 -16.48 9.49
CA THR A 18 -4.56 -15.67 9.63
C THR A 18 -5.64 -16.34 10.49
N CYS A 19 -5.41 -17.58 10.94
CA CYS A 19 -6.34 -18.35 11.76
C CYS A 19 -6.58 -17.71 13.14
N ARG A 20 -7.86 -17.58 13.55
CA ARG A 20 -8.23 -17.03 14.86
C ARG A 20 -7.85 -17.92 16.06
N SER A 21 -7.77 -19.24 15.87
CA SER A 21 -7.43 -20.21 16.93
C SER A 21 -6.08 -20.86 16.70
N ILE A 22 -5.33 -21.10 17.79
CA ILE A 22 -4.04 -21.80 17.82
C ILE A 22 -4.23 -23.33 17.86
N ALA A 23 -5.43 -23.81 18.16
CA ALA A 23 -5.71 -25.24 18.25
C ALA A 23 -5.26 -25.95 16.98
N GLY A 24 -4.24 -26.80 17.12
CA GLY A 24 -3.64 -27.56 16.03
C GLY A 24 -4.73 -28.32 15.29
N ARG A 25 -4.83 -28.08 14.00
CA ARG A 25 -5.64 -28.92 13.11
C ARG A 25 -4.69 -29.97 12.58
N THR A 26 -5.11 -31.23 12.51
CA THR A 26 -4.29 -32.30 11.91
C THR A 26 -4.13 -32.13 10.39
N ARG A 27 -4.87 -31.19 9.78
CA ARG A 27 -4.81 -30.82 8.36
C ARG A 27 -5.14 -29.32 8.20
N CYS A 28 -4.13 -28.44 8.21
CA CYS A 28 -4.33 -27.03 7.90
C CYS A 28 -4.52 -26.79 6.40
N LEU A 29 -5.73 -26.39 6.01
CA LEU A 29 -6.05 -26.03 4.63
C LEU A 29 -5.17 -24.88 4.11
N GLU A 30 -4.94 -23.85 4.93
CA GLU A 30 -4.13 -22.69 4.51
C GLU A 30 -2.69 -23.08 4.17
N TYR A 31 -2.13 -24.09 4.84
CA TYR A 31 -0.80 -24.61 4.52
C TYR A 31 -0.80 -25.35 3.19
N HIS A 32 -1.75 -26.25 2.98
CA HIS A 32 -1.87 -26.98 1.72
C HIS A 32 -2.21 -26.08 0.52
N LEU A 33 -2.86 -24.94 0.77
CA LEU A 33 -3.09 -23.89 -0.23
C LEU A 33 -1.90 -22.93 -0.40
N GLY A 34 -0.81 -23.09 0.36
CA GLY A 34 0.38 -22.23 0.31
C GLY A 34 0.20 -20.82 0.90
N ARG A 35 -0.88 -20.59 1.65
CA ARG A 35 -1.25 -19.29 2.25
C ARG A 35 -0.71 -19.10 3.66
N CYS A 36 -0.18 -20.15 4.29
CA CYS A 36 0.37 -20.14 5.64
C CYS A 36 1.52 -21.16 5.74
N GLN A 37 2.54 -20.87 6.54
CA GLN A 37 3.62 -21.83 6.82
C GLN A 37 3.30 -22.83 7.96
N ALA A 38 2.06 -22.83 8.45
CA ALA A 38 1.60 -23.65 9.58
C ALA A 38 2.53 -23.64 10.82
N PRO A 39 2.86 -22.46 11.38
CA PRO A 39 3.63 -22.39 12.63
C PRO A 39 2.91 -23.05 13.81
N CYS A 40 1.56 -23.14 13.76
CA CYS A 40 0.76 -23.83 14.78
C CYS A 40 0.89 -25.36 14.76
N GLU A 41 1.36 -25.94 13.65
CA GLU A 41 1.65 -27.39 13.55
C GLU A 41 3.15 -27.68 13.62
N GLY A 42 4.00 -26.66 13.80
CA GLY A 42 5.45 -26.81 13.85
C GLY A 42 6.09 -27.14 12.49
N LEU A 43 5.39 -26.92 11.37
CA LEU A 43 5.90 -27.18 10.01
C LEU A 43 6.90 -26.12 9.52
N VAL A 44 7.15 -25.08 10.32
CA VAL A 44 8.13 -24.02 10.05
C VAL A 44 8.84 -23.68 11.35
N THR A 45 10.14 -23.37 11.26
CA THR A 45 10.90 -22.94 12.43
C THR A 45 10.53 -21.51 12.86
N PRO A 46 10.69 -21.14 14.14
CA PRO A 46 10.49 -19.76 14.58
C PRO A 46 11.33 -18.75 13.81
N GLN A 47 12.54 -19.14 13.41
CA GLN A 47 13.45 -18.30 12.64
C GLN A 47 12.92 -18.03 11.22
N GLU A 48 12.54 -19.08 10.48
CA GLU A 48 11.98 -18.94 9.13
C GLU A 48 10.66 -18.17 9.10
N TYR A 49 9.80 -18.41 10.10
CA TYR A 49 8.56 -17.63 10.24
C TYR A 49 8.87 -16.16 10.57
N GLY A 50 9.87 -15.92 11.43
CA GLY A 50 10.37 -14.58 11.77
C GLY A 50 10.86 -13.80 10.55
N GLU A 51 11.57 -14.45 9.63
CA GLU A 51 11.99 -13.83 8.36
C GLU A 51 10.79 -13.37 7.51
N THR A 52 9.71 -14.16 7.50
CA THR A 52 8.48 -13.79 6.77
C THR A 52 7.80 -12.59 7.43
N VAL A 53 7.75 -12.56 8.77
CA VAL A 53 7.21 -11.43 9.52
C VAL A 53 8.04 -10.16 9.30
N GLU A 54 9.37 -10.27 9.27
CA GLU A 54 10.25 -9.13 9.06
C GLU A 54 10.06 -8.49 7.68
N LYS A 55 9.89 -9.30 6.63
CA LYS A 55 9.56 -8.78 5.28
C LYS A 55 8.25 -7.99 5.28
N VAL A 56 7.25 -8.44 6.03
CA VAL A 56 5.95 -7.75 6.15
C VAL A 56 6.12 -6.44 6.93
N ARG A 57 6.94 -6.43 7.99
CA ARG A 57 7.30 -5.23 8.74
C ARG A 57 7.96 -4.19 7.83
N LEU A 58 8.98 -4.58 7.07
CA LEU A 58 9.67 -3.72 6.12
C LEU A 58 8.72 -3.17 5.03
N LEU A 59 7.79 -4.00 4.54
CA LEU A 59 6.79 -3.55 3.58
C LEU A 59 5.86 -2.49 4.17
N LEU A 60 5.40 -2.67 5.42
CA LEU A 60 4.57 -1.69 6.13
C LEU A 60 5.33 -0.38 6.44
N GLU A 61 6.66 -0.45 6.58
CA GLU A 61 7.55 0.72 6.69
C GLU A 61 7.82 1.40 5.33
N GLY A 62 7.27 0.89 4.23
CA GLY A 62 7.48 1.44 2.88
C GLY A 62 8.81 1.05 2.23
N LYS A 63 9.55 0.09 2.79
CA LYS A 63 10.83 -0.42 2.26
C LYS A 63 10.63 -1.52 1.21
N ASP A 64 9.71 -1.27 0.28
CA ASP A 64 9.33 -2.15 -0.83
C ASP A 64 10.53 -2.67 -1.65
N ARG A 65 11.47 -1.77 -2.00
CA ARG A 65 12.67 -2.11 -2.77
C ARG A 65 13.57 -3.10 -2.06
N GLU A 66 13.71 -2.96 -0.74
CA GLU A 66 14.54 -3.84 0.07
C GLU A 66 13.95 -5.26 0.12
N VAL A 67 12.64 -5.37 0.35
CA VAL A 67 11.92 -6.65 0.37
C VAL A 67 12.02 -7.33 -0.99
N ILE A 68 11.81 -6.61 -2.09
CA ILE A 68 11.97 -7.15 -3.46
C ILE A 68 13.40 -7.65 -3.68
N GLY A 69 14.42 -6.90 -3.24
CA GLY A 69 15.82 -7.30 -3.34
C GLY A 69 16.14 -8.59 -2.58
N GLN A 70 15.57 -8.75 -1.37
CA GLN A 70 15.71 -9.98 -0.59
C GLN A 70 15.06 -11.18 -1.29
N LEU A 71 13.82 -11.02 -1.79
CA LEU A 71 13.10 -12.08 -2.51
C LEU A 71 13.81 -12.49 -3.80
N ALA A 72 14.38 -11.52 -4.54
CA ALA A 72 15.16 -11.81 -5.75
C ALA A 72 16.40 -12.65 -5.46
N ARG A 73 17.13 -12.37 -4.37
CA ARG A 73 18.27 -13.18 -3.94
C ARG A 73 17.84 -14.60 -3.56
N GLN A 74 16.76 -14.75 -2.82
CA GLN A 74 16.21 -16.06 -2.45
C GLN A 74 15.74 -16.85 -3.69
N MET A 75 15.15 -16.16 -4.67
CA MET A 75 14.71 -16.77 -5.92
C MET A 75 15.89 -17.31 -6.72
N GLN A 76 16.98 -16.53 -6.82
CA GLN A 76 18.20 -16.96 -7.51
C GLN A 76 18.80 -18.19 -6.82
N GLN A 77 18.95 -18.15 -5.49
CA GLN A 77 19.46 -19.30 -4.72
C GLN A 77 18.60 -20.56 -4.90
N ALA A 78 17.27 -20.43 -4.93
CA ALA A 78 16.38 -21.55 -5.20
C ALA A 78 16.56 -22.10 -6.62
N SER A 79 16.73 -21.22 -7.61
CA SER A 79 17.02 -21.61 -9.00
C SER A 79 18.36 -22.34 -9.12
N ASP A 80 19.41 -21.85 -8.44
CA ASP A 80 20.75 -22.45 -8.44
C ASP A 80 20.73 -23.86 -7.81
N ARG A 81 19.80 -24.11 -6.87
CA ARG A 81 19.56 -25.41 -6.25
C ARG A 81 18.56 -26.30 -7.02
N LEU A 82 18.12 -25.88 -8.21
CA LEU A 82 17.11 -26.58 -9.02
C LEU A 82 15.73 -26.70 -8.34
N GLU A 83 15.44 -25.86 -7.33
CA GLU A 83 14.15 -25.79 -6.62
C GLU A 83 13.15 -24.91 -7.40
N PHE A 84 12.80 -25.31 -8.63
CA PHE A 84 12.05 -24.45 -9.56
C PHE A 84 10.68 -24.01 -9.06
N GLU A 85 9.95 -24.86 -8.33
CA GLU A 85 8.67 -24.46 -7.73
C GLU A 85 8.82 -23.35 -6.70
N ARG A 86 9.89 -23.40 -5.90
CA ARG A 86 10.18 -22.36 -4.91
C ARG A 86 10.59 -21.07 -5.60
N ALA A 87 11.41 -21.15 -6.63
CA ALA A 87 11.78 -19.99 -7.45
C ALA A 87 10.54 -19.36 -8.11
N ALA A 88 9.62 -20.16 -8.65
CA ALA A 88 8.36 -19.67 -9.22
C ALA A 88 7.49 -18.95 -8.16
N ARG A 89 7.33 -19.53 -6.96
CA ARG A 89 6.61 -18.87 -5.86
C ARG A 89 7.22 -17.52 -5.49
N LEU A 90 8.55 -17.44 -5.40
CA LEU A 90 9.26 -16.19 -5.08
C LEU A 90 9.12 -15.15 -6.20
N ARG A 91 9.17 -15.57 -7.47
CA ARG A 91 8.90 -14.69 -8.63
C ARG A 91 7.49 -14.10 -8.56
N ASP A 92 6.49 -14.93 -8.32
CA ASP A 92 5.09 -14.51 -8.27
C ASP A 92 4.84 -13.53 -7.10
N GLN A 93 5.56 -13.69 -5.98
CA GLN A 93 5.59 -12.72 -4.89
C GLN A 93 6.20 -11.37 -5.32
N ILE A 94 7.35 -11.39 -6.00
CA ILE A 94 8.01 -10.17 -6.52
C ILE A 94 7.07 -9.41 -7.46
N GLU A 95 6.42 -10.11 -8.39
CA GLU A 95 5.47 -9.50 -9.31
C GLU A 95 4.24 -8.92 -8.60
N SER A 96 3.75 -9.60 -7.57
CA SER A 96 2.63 -9.09 -6.76
C SER A 96 3.00 -7.80 -6.04
N LEU A 97 4.21 -7.73 -5.47
CA LEU A 97 4.73 -6.52 -4.82
C LEU A 97 4.97 -5.39 -5.82
N ARG A 98 5.54 -5.68 -7.00
CA ARG A 98 5.74 -4.69 -8.06
C ARG A 98 4.42 -4.11 -8.54
N ARG A 99 3.42 -4.95 -8.83
CA ARG A 99 2.08 -4.51 -9.25
C ARG A 99 1.38 -3.65 -8.18
N ALA A 100 1.59 -3.95 -6.91
CA ALA A 100 1.08 -3.12 -5.83
C ALA A 100 1.82 -1.78 -5.71
N GLY A 101 3.14 -1.79 -5.88
CA GLY A 101 3.97 -0.59 -5.95
C GLY A 101 3.71 0.26 -7.20
N GLU A 102 3.33 -0.33 -8.32
CA GLU A 102 2.93 0.38 -9.55
C GLU A 102 1.63 1.18 -9.37
N GLY A 103 0.76 0.77 -8.42
CA GLY A 103 -0.35 1.59 -7.96
C GLY A 103 0.09 2.86 -7.22
N GLN A 104 1.32 2.87 -6.69
CA GLN A 104 2.02 4.01 -6.10
C GLN A 104 2.93 4.64 -7.16
N ARG A 105 2.35 5.14 -8.26
CA ARG A 105 3.11 5.84 -9.30
C ARG A 105 3.98 6.92 -8.65
N ALA A 106 5.27 6.90 -8.96
CA ALA A 106 6.17 8.00 -8.63
C ALA A 106 5.72 9.23 -9.43
N ILE A 107 5.34 10.30 -8.73
CA ILE A 107 4.83 11.54 -9.33
C ILE A 107 5.98 12.55 -9.51
N SER A 108 7.08 12.42 -8.74
CA SER A 108 8.22 13.35 -8.80
C SER A 108 9.56 12.63 -8.64
N SER A 109 10.52 12.97 -9.50
CA SER A 109 11.90 12.48 -9.46
C SER A 109 12.73 13.09 -8.31
N ARG A 110 12.20 14.10 -7.61
CA ARG A 110 12.91 14.83 -6.54
C ARG A 110 12.66 14.31 -5.13
N GLY A 111 11.80 13.31 -4.97
CA GLY A 111 11.52 12.72 -3.65
C GLY A 111 10.80 13.67 -2.69
N GLU A 112 10.09 14.66 -3.21
CA GLU A 112 9.43 15.70 -2.42
C GLU A 112 8.03 15.26 -1.94
N ASP A 113 7.61 15.85 -0.82
CA ASP A 113 6.31 15.65 -0.20
C ASP A 113 5.34 16.75 -0.64
N HIS A 114 4.25 16.36 -1.29
CA HIS A 114 3.23 17.28 -1.79
C HIS A 114 1.83 16.68 -1.64
N ASP A 115 0.86 17.51 -1.30
CA ASP A 115 -0.56 17.16 -1.46
C ASP A 115 -1.11 17.88 -2.69
N VAL A 116 -1.84 17.16 -3.54
CA VAL A 116 -2.41 17.69 -4.79
C VAL A 116 -3.92 17.64 -4.72
N PHE A 117 -4.56 18.79 -4.82
CA PHE A 117 -6.01 18.96 -4.87
C PHE A 117 -6.46 19.33 -6.28
N GLY A 118 -7.22 18.45 -6.91
CA GLY A 118 -7.88 18.71 -8.19
C GLY A 118 -9.38 18.89 -7.98
N VAL A 119 -9.99 19.87 -8.64
CA VAL A 119 -11.44 20.08 -8.61
C VAL A 119 -12.02 19.92 -10.01
N ALA A 120 -13.07 19.11 -10.13
CA ALA A 120 -13.95 19.09 -11.29
C ALA A 120 -15.33 19.58 -10.83
N GLN A 121 -15.90 20.55 -11.54
CA GLN A 121 -17.20 21.14 -11.24
C GLN A 121 -18.09 21.03 -12.47
N ASP A 122 -19.34 20.61 -12.27
CA ASP A 122 -20.41 20.66 -13.28
C ASP A 122 -21.66 21.30 -12.66
N GLY A 123 -22.02 22.49 -13.13
CA GLY A 123 -23.08 23.30 -12.53
C GLY A 123 -22.84 23.58 -11.04
N ARG A 124 -23.73 23.07 -10.19
CA ARG A 124 -23.67 23.19 -8.72
C ARG A 124 -22.96 22.02 -8.05
N GLU A 125 -22.65 20.96 -8.78
CA GLU A 125 -21.97 19.79 -8.25
C GLU A 125 -20.46 19.92 -8.45
N ALA A 126 -19.68 19.44 -7.50
CA ALA A 126 -18.23 19.32 -7.63
C ALA A 126 -17.68 18.08 -6.97
N GLN A 127 -16.57 17.61 -7.52
CA GLN A 127 -15.72 16.57 -6.94
C GLN A 127 -14.31 17.13 -6.74
N VAL A 128 -13.82 17.02 -5.51
CA VAL A 128 -12.42 17.30 -5.18
C VAL A 128 -11.68 15.99 -5.03
N GLN A 129 -10.65 15.79 -5.83
CA GLN A 129 -9.73 14.68 -5.75
C GLN A 129 -8.46 15.13 -5.02
N LEU A 130 -8.15 14.48 -3.90
CA LEU A 130 -6.88 14.61 -3.20
C LEU A 130 -5.94 13.47 -3.60
N LEU A 131 -4.68 13.80 -3.90
CA LEU A 131 -3.57 12.87 -4.04
C LEU A 131 -2.48 13.23 -3.04
N VAL A 132 -2.08 12.27 -2.21
CA VAL A 132 -1.06 12.45 -1.17
C VAL A 132 0.25 11.84 -1.66
N VAL A 133 1.27 12.68 -1.87
CA VAL A 133 2.59 12.26 -2.36
C VAL A 133 3.61 12.41 -1.24
N ARG A 134 4.32 11.34 -0.91
CA ARG A 134 5.43 11.35 0.04
C ARG A 134 6.66 10.65 -0.54
N GLY A 135 7.83 11.25 -0.37
CA GLY A 135 9.07 10.74 -0.97
C GLY A 135 8.97 10.60 -2.49
N GLY A 136 8.18 11.45 -3.15
CA GLY A 136 7.89 11.36 -4.59
C GLY A 136 6.96 10.21 -5.02
N LYS A 137 6.44 9.39 -4.08
CA LYS A 137 5.50 8.30 -4.35
C LYS A 137 4.06 8.70 -3.98
N LEU A 138 3.08 8.32 -4.80
CA LEU A 138 1.67 8.45 -4.43
C LEU A 138 1.32 7.44 -3.33
N ILE A 139 1.09 7.92 -2.10
CA ILE A 139 0.79 7.06 -0.94
C ILE A 139 -0.69 7.07 -0.56
N GLY A 140 -1.46 8.04 -1.04
CA GLY A 140 -2.86 8.21 -0.67
C GLY A 140 -3.69 8.88 -1.75
N ARG A 141 -4.99 8.58 -1.74
CA ARG A 141 -6.01 9.23 -2.55
C ARG A 141 -7.30 9.34 -1.75
N ASP A 142 -7.94 10.49 -1.81
CA ASP A 142 -9.25 10.70 -1.20
C ASP A 142 -10.14 11.55 -2.11
N ARG A 143 -11.45 11.51 -1.90
CA ARG A 143 -12.41 12.26 -2.71
C ARG A 143 -13.50 12.89 -1.85
N PHE A 144 -13.86 14.11 -2.19
CA PHE A 144 -14.89 14.89 -1.51
C PHE A 144 -15.93 15.34 -2.53
N GLY A 145 -17.17 14.90 -2.36
CA GLY A 145 -18.29 15.28 -3.19
C GLY A 145 -19.08 16.43 -2.58
N PHE A 146 -19.54 17.34 -3.43
CA PHE A 146 -20.32 18.50 -3.04
C PHE A 146 -21.47 18.68 -4.01
N ASP A 147 -22.69 18.77 -3.49
CA ASP A 147 -23.91 18.96 -4.31
C ASP A 147 -24.28 20.44 -4.47
N ASP A 148 -23.63 21.33 -3.70
CA ASP A 148 -23.85 22.77 -3.77
C ASP A 148 -22.55 23.57 -3.61
N VAL A 149 -21.96 23.95 -4.73
CA VAL A 149 -20.73 24.75 -4.78
C VAL A 149 -21.01 26.21 -4.37
N PRO A 150 -20.21 26.79 -3.46
CA PRO A 150 -20.41 28.18 -3.03
C PRO A 150 -20.18 29.19 -4.18
N PRO A 151 -20.64 30.44 -4.04
CA PRO A 151 -20.51 31.49 -5.07
C PRO A 151 -19.07 31.75 -5.56
N GLY A 152 -18.06 31.33 -4.78
CA GLY A 152 -16.64 31.37 -5.16
C GLY A 152 -16.17 30.22 -6.08
N GLY A 153 -17.07 29.36 -6.56
CA GLY A 153 -16.74 28.25 -7.45
C GLY A 153 -15.73 27.26 -6.86
N ALA A 154 -14.98 26.59 -7.74
CA ALA A 154 -13.93 25.65 -7.34
C ALA A 154 -12.84 26.27 -6.42
N GLY A 155 -12.49 27.55 -6.60
CA GLY A 155 -11.51 28.23 -5.74
C GLY A 155 -12.05 28.44 -4.32
N GLY A 156 -13.27 28.94 -4.19
CA GLY A 156 -13.95 29.09 -2.90
C GLY A 156 -14.16 27.76 -2.18
N LEU A 157 -14.48 26.70 -2.94
CA LEU A 157 -14.57 25.35 -2.41
C LEU A 157 -13.25 24.87 -1.79
N LEU A 158 -12.13 25.06 -2.49
CA LEU A 158 -10.80 24.74 -1.95
C LEU A 158 -10.45 25.59 -0.73
N GLY A 159 -10.81 26.88 -0.74
CA GLY A 159 -10.60 27.77 0.41
C GLY A 159 -11.33 27.30 1.67
N ALA A 160 -12.50 26.70 1.54
CA ALA A 160 -13.23 26.12 2.66
C ALA A 160 -12.71 24.72 3.06
N LEU A 161 -12.34 23.90 2.08
CA LEU A 161 -11.92 22.51 2.30
C LEU A 161 -10.53 22.40 2.92
N LEU A 162 -9.54 23.17 2.44
CA LEU A 162 -8.15 23.04 2.87
C LEU A 162 -7.97 23.24 4.39
N PRO A 163 -8.55 24.28 5.03
CA PRO A 163 -8.44 24.45 6.48
C PRO A 163 -9.08 23.28 7.25
N GLN A 164 -10.26 22.82 6.82
CA GLN A 164 -10.95 21.71 7.49
C GLN A 164 -10.18 20.40 7.38
N TYR A 165 -9.60 20.13 6.20
CA TYR A 165 -8.78 18.95 5.96
C TYR A 165 -7.54 18.95 6.86
N TYR A 166 -6.82 20.07 6.92
CA TYR A 166 -5.58 20.16 7.69
C TYR A 166 -5.78 20.35 9.19
N LEU A 167 -6.96 20.76 9.66
CA LEU A 167 -7.26 20.89 11.09
C LEU A 167 -7.10 19.56 11.85
N GLY A 168 -7.43 18.44 11.20
CA GLY A 168 -7.31 17.09 11.76
C GLY A 168 -6.10 16.29 11.26
N ALA A 169 -5.28 16.87 10.37
CA ALA A 169 -4.17 16.17 9.76
C ALA A 169 -2.99 16.04 10.74
N ARG A 170 -2.45 14.82 10.86
CA ARG A 170 -1.24 14.56 11.69
C ARG A 170 0.04 15.10 11.05
N GLU A 171 0.03 15.33 9.75
CA GLU A 171 1.18 15.74 8.96
C GLU A 171 0.73 16.66 7.83
N ILE A 172 1.42 17.79 7.66
CA ILE A 172 1.16 18.79 6.61
C ILE A 172 2.43 18.86 5.75
N PRO A 173 2.33 18.64 4.42
CA PRO A 173 3.51 18.72 3.55
C PRO A 173 4.00 20.17 3.44
N ARG A 174 5.25 20.34 2.99
CA ARG A 174 5.82 21.68 2.75
C ARG A 174 5.13 22.42 1.61
N THR A 175 4.51 21.69 0.70
CA THR A 175 3.92 22.23 -0.51
C THR A 175 2.58 21.57 -0.76
N VAL A 176 1.59 22.40 -1.07
CA VAL A 176 0.25 21.99 -1.48
C VAL A 176 0.00 22.54 -2.88
N LEU A 177 -0.34 21.66 -3.81
CA LEU A 177 -0.68 22.00 -5.19
C LEU A 177 -2.19 21.97 -5.34
N ALA A 178 -2.75 23.03 -5.91
CA ALA A 178 -4.19 23.16 -6.11
C ALA A 178 -4.48 23.50 -7.58
N SER A 179 -5.50 22.86 -8.16
CA SER A 179 -5.89 23.13 -9.55
C SER A 179 -6.53 24.51 -9.74
N HIS A 180 -7.04 25.11 -8.66
CA HIS A 180 -7.60 26.46 -8.63
C HIS A 180 -7.00 27.22 -7.45
N VAL A 181 -6.83 28.52 -7.59
CA VAL A 181 -6.31 29.38 -6.52
C VAL A 181 -7.42 29.60 -5.49
N PRO A 182 -7.22 29.22 -4.21
CA PRO A 182 -8.12 29.60 -3.13
C PRO A 182 -8.17 31.12 -2.97
N PRO A 183 -9.32 31.70 -2.61
CA PRO A 183 -9.47 33.15 -2.39
C PRO A 183 -8.65 33.67 -1.21
#